data_AF-A0A8S0H042-F1
#
_entry.id   AF-A0A8S0H042-F1
#
_cell.length_a   1.000
_cell.length_b   1.000
_cell.length_c   1.000
_cell.angle_alpha   90.00
_cell.angle_beta   90.00
_cell.angle_gamma   90.00
#
_symmetry.space_group_name_H-M   'P 1'
#
loop_
_entity.id
_entity.type
_entity.pdbx_description
1 polymer ?
#
loop_
_entity_poly.entity_id
_entity_poly.type
_entity_poly.pdbx_seq_one_letter_code
_entity_poly.pdbx_strand_id
1 'polypeptide(L)'
;MTASLYQGGCLCGQIRFEAQGPAANPHTCSCKLCQRHSGALTLAWVEFPRERVTWTGPGGAPATFRSSDSSSRAFCRACGSSLGAIDDQPTIALLLGCFDDNRDPALMPHSHSFSDRWPRAGSPHRQRRIKADSMSEAPSRCTSPLASNVWTWYGQDEYRRIILLGELGVALEFLALDAKRQRVEVGCCAECNLWSGYLDYLAGFVKQFPLHLAPHLLPRLQALLSGCEALCREAYGLTLEDNGFEHPQWRPLREGAREALEILGWSQVREHMPELTEECREALRRWPD
;
A
#
# COMPACT_ATOMS: atom_id res chain seq x y z
N MET A 1 24.54 12.98 -25.38
CA MET A 1 23.48 12.56 -24.44
C MET A 1 24.16 11.73 -23.38
N THR A 2 24.22 12.22 -22.15
CA THR A 2 24.74 11.45 -21.01
C THR A 2 23.89 10.19 -20.84
N ALA A 3 24.53 9.02 -20.79
CA ALA A 3 23.82 7.78 -20.57
C ALA A 3 23.14 7.82 -19.19
N SER A 4 21.82 7.56 -19.14
CA SER A 4 21.12 7.40 -17.86
C SER A 4 21.74 6.25 -17.07
N LEU A 5 21.94 6.46 -15.77
CA LEU A 5 22.46 5.47 -14.84
C LEU A 5 21.34 5.08 -13.87
N TYR A 6 21.03 3.80 -13.84
CA TYR A 6 20.01 3.23 -12.97
C TYR A 6 20.65 2.34 -11.91
N GLN A 7 20.18 2.47 -10.67
CA GLN A 7 20.68 1.70 -9.53
C GLN A 7 19.57 0.84 -8.94
N GLY A 8 19.97 -0.27 -8.34
CA GLY A 8 19.04 -1.20 -7.71
C GLY A 8 19.71 -2.38 -7.04
N GLY A 9 18.92 -3.32 -6.55
CA GLY A 9 19.42 -4.53 -5.92
C GLY A 9 18.36 -5.41 -5.29
N CYS A 10 18.83 -6.44 -4.59
CA CYS A 10 17.98 -7.35 -3.83
C CYS A 10 17.58 -6.76 -2.46
N LEU A 11 16.60 -7.38 -1.80
CA LEU A 11 16.07 -6.95 -0.50
C LEU A 11 17.16 -6.78 0.58
N CYS A 12 18.09 -7.72 0.70
CA CYS A 12 19.13 -7.66 1.73
C CYS A 12 20.38 -6.85 1.35
N GLY A 13 20.37 -6.17 0.19
CA GLY A 13 21.49 -5.35 -0.29
C GLY A 13 22.77 -6.10 -0.70
N GLN A 14 22.83 -7.43 -0.60
CA GLN A 14 24.01 -8.23 -0.99
C GLN A 14 24.29 -8.13 -2.49
N ILE A 15 23.23 -8.15 -3.30
CA ILE A 15 23.32 -7.88 -4.74
C ILE A 15 22.86 -6.44 -4.96
N ARG A 16 23.76 -5.62 -5.51
CA ARG A 16 23.48 -4.27 -6.02
C ARG A 16 23.97 -4.21 -7.46
N PHE A 17 23.32 -3.38 -8.27
CA PHE A 17 23.71 -3.21 -9.66
C PHE A 17 23.64 -1.75 -10.09
N GLU A 18 24.38 -1.47 -11.15
CA GLU A 18 24.34 -0.26 -11.95
C GLU A 18 24.08 -0.64 -13.41
N ALA A 19 23.04 -0.07 -14.02
CA ALA A 19 22.66 -0.30 -15.41
C ALA A 19 22.72 1.01 -16.21
N GLN A 20 23.45 1.01 -17.33
CA GLN A 20 23.72 2.21 -18.13
C GLN A 20 23.04 2.20 -19.50
N GLY A 21 22.61 3.39 -19.94
CA GLY A 21 22.09 3.62 -21.29
C GLY A 21 20.56 3.48 -21.36
N PRO A 22 19.97 3.50 -22.57
CA PRO A 22 18.52 3.47 -22.67
C PRO A 22 18.00 2.13 -22.18
N ALA A 23 17.04 2.18 -21.26
CA ALA A 23 16.21 1.05 -20.93
C ALA A 23 15.50 0.53 -22.18
N ALA A 24 15.60 -0.77 -22.42
CA ALA A 24 14.96 -1.42 -23.56
C ALA A 24 13.78 -2.28 -23.11
N ASN A 25 12.78 -2.39 -23.99
CA ASN A 25 11.64 -3.30 -23.84
C ASN A 25 10.97 -3.31 -22.44
N PRO A 26 10.65 -2.15 -21.83
CA PRO A 26 9.92 -2.16 -20.58
C PRO A 26 8.53 -2.78 -20.80
N HIS A 27 8.25 -3.90 -20.13
CA HIS A 27 7.02 -4.67 -20.33
C HIS A 27 6.60 -5.42 -19.07
N THR A 28 5.36 -5.88 -19.06
CA THR A 28 4.84 -6.78 -18.01
C THR A 28 4.54 -8.17 -18.58
N CYS A 29 4.62 -9.20 -17.75
CA CYS A 29 4.38 -10.59 -18.17
C CYS A 29 3.67 -11.40 -17.08
N SER A 30 2.61 -12.13 -17.47
CA SER A 30 1.82 -13.01 -16.59
C SER A 30 2.01 -14.51 -16.89
N CYS A 31 3.11 -14.89 -17.56
CA CYS A 31 3.34 -16.30 -17.90
C CYS A 31 3.63 -17.14 -16.64
N LYS A 32 3.45 -18.47 -16.72
CA LYS A 32 3.62 -19.33 -15.55
C LYS A 32 5.06 -19.36 -15.01
N LEU A 33 6.05 -19.18 -15.87
CA LEU A 33 7.45 -19.08 -15.46
C LEU A 33 7.68 -17.82 -14.63
N CYS A 34 7.17 -16.67 -15.07
CA CYS A 34 7.23 -15.42 -14.30
C CYS A 34 6.53 -15.57 -12.94
N GLN A 35 5.32 -16.15 -12.92
CA GLN A 35 4.59 -16.40 -11.67
C GLN A 35 5.34 -17.32 -10.69
N ARG A 36 5.95 -18.40 -11.20
CA ARG A 36 6.72 -19.32 -10.35
C ARG A 36 8.05 -18.74 -9.90
N HIS A 37 8.65 -17.88 -10.72
CA HIS A 37 9.91 -17.23 -10.40
C HIS A 37 9.76 -16.26 -9.22
N SER A 38 8.73 -15.42 -9.23
CA SER A 38 8.57 -14.35 -8.23
C SER A 38 7.48 -14.59 -7.18
N GLY A 39 6.54 -15.50 -7.43
CA GLY A 39 5.30 -15.62 -6.66
C GLY A 39 4.24 -14.56 -7.01
N ALA A 40 4.57 -13.54 -7.81
CA ALA A 40 3.63 -12.49 -8.23
C ALA A 40 2.80 -12.92 -9.45
N LEU A 41 1.56 -12.43 -9.56
CA LEU A 41 0.70 -12.74 -10.71
C LEU A 41 1.22 -12.14 -12.02
N THR A 42 1.87 -10.98 -11.93
CA THR A 42 2.49 -10.24 -13.04
C THR A 42 3.87 -9.75 -12.61
N LEU A 43 4.86 -9.88 -13.48
CA LEU A 43 6.20 -9.27 -13.30
C LEU A 43 6.43 -8.15 -14.32
N ALA A 44 7.12 -7.10 -13.89
CA ALA A 44 7.58 -6.01 -14.74
C ALA A 44 9.09 -6.15 -15.02
N TRP A 45 9.46 -6.04 -16.29
CA TRP A 45 10.79 -6.30 -16.82
C TRP A 45 11.31 -5.09 -17.57
N VAL A 46 12.64 -4.91 -17.56
CA VAL A 46 13.37 -3.96 -18.38
C VAL A 46 14.71 -4.55 -18.78
N GLU A 47 15.16 -4.30 -20.01
CA GLU A 47 16.36 -4.90 -20.59
C GLU A 47 17.49 -3.89 -20.73
N PHE A 48 18.72 -4.37 -20.50
CA PHE A 48 19.96 -3.63 -20.71
C PHE A 48 21.00 -4.52 -21.40
N PRO A 49 21.90 -3.95 -22.22
CA PRO A 49 23.04 -4.72 -22.73
C PRO A 49 23.89 -5.25 -21.58
N ARG A 50 24.35 -6.50 -21.68
CA ARG A 50 25.08 -7.20 -20.60
C ARG A 50 26.30 -6.40 -20.13
N GLU A 51 27.06 -5.85 -21.06
CA GLU A 51 28.25 -5.05 -20.81
C GLU A 51 27.98 -3.71 -20.13
N ARG A 52 26.70 -3.30 -20.06
CA ARG A 52 26.26 -2.07 -19.39
C ARG A 52 25.61 -2.33 -18.03
N VAL A 53 25.63 -3.56 -17.54
CA VAL A 53 25.18 -3.91 -16.20
C VAL A 53 26.39 -4.33 -15.37
N THR A 54 26.68 -3.58 -14.32
CA THR A 54 27.74 -3.88 -13.36
C THR A 54 27.13 -4.30 -12.04
N TRP A 55 27.59 -5.41 -11.47
CA TRP A 55 27.20 -5.84 -10.12
C TRP A 55 28.12 -5.17 -9.10
N THR A 56 27.58 -4.25 -8.31
CA THR A 56 28.31 -3.40 -7.37
C THR A 56 28.17 -3.84 -5.91
N GLY A 57 27.28 -4.81 -5.63
CA GLY A 57 27.02 -5.28 -4.27
C GLY A 57 28.12 -6.21 -3.72
N PRO A 58 28.27 -6.30 -2.38
CA PRO A 58 29.30 -7.12 -1.74
C PRO A 58 29.15 -8.63 -2.00
N GLY A 59 27.95 -9.09 -2.36
CA GLY A 59 27.66 -10.46 -2.77
C GLY A 59 27.98 -10.75 -4.25
N GLY A 60 28.40 -9.74 -5.02
CA GLY A 60 28.76 -9.88 -6.43
C GLY A 60 27.55 -10.13 -7.34
N ALA A 61 27.74 -10.96 -8.36
CA ALA A 61 26.69 -11.33 -9.31
C ALA A 61 25.65 -12.28 -8.68
N PRO A 62 24.37 -12.21 -9.10
CA PRO A 62 23.32 -13.08 -8.58
C PRO A 62 23.55 -14.54 -8.95
N ALA A 63 22.95 -15.44 -8.17
CA ALA A 63 22.85 -16.84 -8.57
C ALA A 63 21.87 -17.01 -9.70
N THR A 64 22.07 -18.05 -10.51
CA THR A 64 21.22 -18.34 -11.67
C THR A 64 20.63 -19.75 -11.59
N PHE A 65 19.42 -19.89 -12.14
CA PHE A 65 18.77 -21.16 -12.42
C PHE A 65 18.45 -21.24 -13.91
N ARG A 66 18.94 -22.28 -14.60
CA ARG A 66 18.71 -22.44 -16.04
C ARG A 66 17.23 -22.73 -16.30
N SER A 67 16.51 -21.75 -16.84
CA SER A 67 15.05 -21.79 -16.97
C SER A 67 14.56 -22.19 -18.37
N SER A 68 15.43 -22.10 -19.37
CA SER A 68 15.22 -22.55 -20.74
C SER A 68 16.57 -22.86 -21.40
N ASP A 69 16.56 -23.25 -22.66
CA ASP A 69 17.79 -23.45 -23.46
C ASP A 69 18.58 -22.18 -23.76
N SER A 70 18.09 -21.00 -23.38
CA SER A 70 18.73 -19.71 -23.68
C SER A 70 18.72 -18.68 -22.55
N SER A 71 18.00 -18.94 -21.45
CA SER A 71 17.75 -17.96 -20.39
C SER A 71 17.89 -18.57 -18.99
N SER A 72 18.53 -17.83 -18.09
CA SER A 72 18.68 -18.22 -16.69
C SER A 72 18.04 -17.19 -15.78
N ARG A 73 17.13 -17.63 -14.90
CA ARG A 73 16.52 -16.76 -13.89
C ARG A 73 17.52 -16.43 -12.80
N ALA A 74 17.65 -15.16 -12.47
CA ALA A 74 18.63 -14.62 -11.54
C ALA A 74 18.01 -14.24 -10.20
N PHE A 75 18.66 -14.63 -9.10
CA PHE A 75 18.16 -14.37 -7.74
C PHE A 75 19.30 -14.20 -6.73
N CYS A 76 19.00 -13.55 -5.61
CA CYS A 76 19.93 -13.43 -4.49
C CYS A 76 19.94 -14.70 -3.64
N ARG A 77 21.12 -15.29 -3.41
CA ARG A 77 21.26 -16.49 -2.54
C ARG A 77 20.94 -16.21 -1.07
N ALA A 78 21.13 -14.98 -0.63
CA ALA A 78 20.97 -14.61 0.78
C ALA A 78 19.51 -14.38 1.16
N CYS A 79 18.74 -13.65 0.35
CA CYS A 79 17.36 -13.27 0.67
C CYS A 79 16.29 -13.82 -0.28
N GLY A 80 16.68 -14.56 -1.33
CA GLY A 80 15.74 -15.14 -2.30
C GLY A 80 15.11 -14.15 -3.27
N SER A 81 15.41 -12.84 -3.20
CA SER A 81 14.85 -11.86 -4.14
C SER A 81 15.15 -12.27 -5.58
N SER A 82 14.10 -12.34 -6.39
CA SER A 82 14.22 -12.42 -7.85
C SER A 82 14.75 -11.08 -8.36
N LEU A 83 15.78 -11.13 -9.21
CA LEU A 83 16.43 -9.94 -9.78
C LEU A 83 16.20 -9.79 -11.27
N GLY A 84 15.92 -10.90 -11.97
CA GLY A 84 15.71 -10.87 -13.40
C GLY A 84 16.11 -12.15 -14.11
N ALA A 85 16.64 -11.99 -15.32
CA ALA A 85 17.15 -13.05 -16.17
C ALA A 85 18.47 -12.63 -16.80
N ILE A 86 19.42 -13.57 -16.81
CA ILE A 86 20.67 -13.46 -17.53
C ILE A 86 20.59 -14.46 -18.67
N ASP A 87 20.48 -13.91 -19.88
CA ASP A 87 20.35 -14.68 -21.10
C ASP A 87 21.73 -14.96 -21.70
N ASP A 88 21.81 -15.94 -22.59
CA ASP A 88 23.04 -16.23 -23.34
C ASP A 88 23.30 -15.15 -24.41
N GLN A 89 22.24 -14.48 -24.86
CA GLN A 89 22.30 -13.29 -25.67
C GLN A 89 22.89 -12.11 -24.86
N PRO A 90 23.43 -11.05 -25.51
CA PRO A 90 24.11 -9.95 -24.83
C PRO A 90 23.14 -9.01 -24.08
N THR A 91 22.10 -9.53 -23.45
CA THR A 91 21.07 -8.78 -22.74
C THR A 91 20.87 -9.35 -21.34
N ILE A 92 20.71 -8.45 -20.37
CA ILE A 92 20.23 -8.77 -19.03
C ILE A 92 18.87 -8.11 -18.87
N ALA A 93 17.86 -8.90 -18.53
CA ALA A 93 16.53 -8.41 -18.19
C ALA A 93 16.44 -8.29 -16.66
N LEU A 94 16.26 -7.09 -16.14
CA LEU A 94 16.11 -6.82 -14.71
C LEU A 94 14.64 -6.63 -14.34
N LEU A 95 14.26 -7.05 -13.13
CA LEU A 95 12.92 -6.80 -12.61
C LEU A 95 12.80 -5.34 -12.16
N LEU A 96 11.76 -4.65 -12.61
CA LEU A 96 11.53 -3.23 -12.32
C LEU A 96 11.44 -2.95 -10.81
N GLY A 97 10.90 -3.89 -10.04
CA GLY A 97 10.78 -3.77 -8.58
C GLY A 97 12.13 -3.77 -7.83
N CYS A 98 13.24 -4.10 -8.50
CA CYS A 98 14.56 -4.09 -7.90
C CYS A 98 15.32 -2.76 -8.09
N PHE A 99 14.77 -1.80 -8.84
CA PHE A 99 15.37 -0.48 -9.01
C PHE A 99 15.06 0.41 -7.81
N ASP A 100 16.03 1.22 -7.38
CA ASP A 100 15.84 2.14 -6.26
C ASP A 100 14.85 3.25 -6.62
N ASP A 101 14.94 3.78 -7.85
CA ASP A 101 13.90 4.59 -8.47
C ASP A 101 13.20 3.77 -9.56
N ASN A 102 12.14 3.08 -9.15
CA ASN A 102 11.29 2.31 -10.03
C ASN A 102 10.13 3.13 -10.62
N ARG A 103 10.17 4.47 -10.53
CA ARG A 103 9.15 5.38 -11.05
C ARG A 103 9.63 6.21 -12.24
N ASP A 104 10.89 6.07 -12.64
CA ASP A 104 11.42 6.73 -13.84
C ASP A 104 10.55 6.35 -15.06
N PRO A 105 10.02 7.34 -15.81
CA PRO A 105 9.21 7.10 -17.00
C PRO A 105 9.88 6.21 -18.06
N ALA A 106 11.21 6.21 -18.15
CA ALA A 106 11.96 5.38 -19.08
C ALA A 106 11.92 3.88 -18.73
N LEU A 107 11.60 3.53 -17.48
CA LEU A 107 11.48 2.15 -17.02
C LEU A 107 10.03 1.64 -17.05
N MET A 108 9.06 2.51 -17.35
CA MET A 108 7.64 2.19 -17.26
C MET A 108 7.18 1.24 -18.37
N PRO A 109 6.50 0.13 -18.05
CA PRO A 109 6.02 -0.82 -19.04
C PRO A 109 5.09 -0.19 -20.10
N HIS A 110 5.32 -0.51 -21.37
CA HIS A 110 4.45 -0.06 -22.48
C HIS A 110 3.62 -1.20 -23.09
N SER A 111 3.90 -2.45 -22.70
CA SER A 111 3.24 -3.63 -23.25
C SER A 111 3.06 -4.72 -22.20
N HIS A 112 2.21 -5.70 -22.53
CA HIS A 112 1.97 -6.88 -21.70
C HIS A 112 1.99 -8.18 -22.50
N SER A 113 2.67 -9.19 -21.97
CA SER A 113 2.69 -10.56 -22.51
C SER A 113 1.85 -11.51 -21.65
N PHE A 114 1.14 -12.45 -22.29
CA PHE A 114 0.23 -13.41 -21.65
C PHE A 114 -0.98 -12.75 -20.98
N SER A 115 -1.67 -11.89 -21.73
CA SER A 115 -2.86 -11.15 -21.28
C SER A 115 -4.04 -12.03 -20.91
N ASP A 116 -4.09 -13.27 -21.41
CA ASP A 116 -5.04 -14.30 -21.00
C ASP A 116 -4.91 -14.67 -19.51
N ARG A 117 -3.70 -14.52 -18.95
CA ARG A 117 -3.36 -14.81 -17.54
C ARG A 117 -3.15 -13.58 -16.69
N TRP A 118 -3.33 -12.39 -17.26
CA TRP A 118 -3.35 -11.16 -16.47
C TRP A 118 -4.37 -11.33 -15.35
N PRO A 119 -4.02 -11.02 -14.09
CA PRO A 119 -4.97 -11.08 -12.99
C PRO A 119 -6.11 -10.11 -13.29
N ARG A 120 -7.21 -10.65 -13.82
CA ARG A 120 -8.45 -9.92 -13.92
C ARG A 120 -8.83 -9.67 -12.48
N ALA A 121 -8.87 -8.41 -12.07
CA ALA A 121 -9.67 -8.08 -10.91
C ALA A 121 -11.03 -8.69 -11.20
N GLY A 122 -11.40 -9.76 -10.46
CA GLY A 122 -12.81 -10.09 -10.31
C GLY A 122 -13.43 -8.77 -9.92
N SER A 123 -14.28 -8.22 -10.80
CA SER A 123 -14.70 -6.82 -10.75
C SER A 123 -14.89 -6.47 -9.28
N PRO A 124 -14.07 -5.58 -8.68
CA PRO A 124 -14.18 -5.29 -7.26
C PRO A 124 -15.64 -4.94 -7.08
N HIS A 125 -16.38 -5.79 -6.35
CA HIS A 125 -17.84 -5.84 -6.27
C HIS A 125 -18.37 -4.52 -6.75
N ARG A 126 -18.77 -4.47 -8.04
CA ARG A 126 -19.16 -3.27 -8.79
C ARG A 126 -19.53 -2.24 -7.75
N GLN A 127 -18.60 -1.34 -7.38
CA GLN A 127 -18.86 -0.35 -6.34
C GLN A 127 -20.00 0.41 -6.95
N ARG A 128 -21.23 0.00 -6.61
CA ARG A 128 -22.44 0.67 -7.02
C ARG A 128 -22.17 2.02 -6.39
N ARG A 129 -21.89 3.02 -7.23
CA ARG A 129 -22.26 4.39 -6.94
C ARG A 129 -23.74 4.30 -6.62
N ILE A 130 -24.05 4.00 -5.36
CA ILE A 130 -25.31 4.35 -4.78
C ILE A 130 -25.27 5.85 -4.86
N LYS A 131 -26.18 6.40 -5.67
CA LYS A 131 -26.37 7.84 -5.78
C LYS A 131 -26.46 8.39 -4.36
N ALA A 132 -25.83 9.53 -4.12
CA ALA A 132 -25.91 10.28 -2.88
C ALA A 132 -27.31 10.88 -2.64
N ASP A 133 -28.37 10.16 -3.04
CA ASP A 133 -29.74 10.64 -3.02
C ASP A 133 -30.51 9.84 -1.96
N SER A 134 -31.14 10.58 -1.06
CA SER A 134 -31.94 10.17 0.11
C SER A 134 -31.19 9.91 1.42
N MET A 135 -30.41 10.89 1.87
CA MET A 135 -30.21 11.11 3.31
C MET A 135 -31.14 12.25 3.72
N SER A 136 -32.17 11.95 4.51
CA SER A 136 -33.13 12.96 4.98
C SER A 136 -32.43 14.00 5.86
N GLU A 137 -32.71 15.28 5.61
CA GLU A 137 -32.24 16.39 6.42
C GLU A 137 -32.73 16.28 7.88
N ALA A 138 -31.79 16.38 8.82
CA ALA A 138 -32.04 16.61 10.24
C ALA A 138 -31.09 17.72 10.74
N PRO A 139 -31.48 18.47 11.78
CA PRO A 139 -31.19 19.89 11.90
C PRO A 139 -29.75 20.21 12.25
N SER A 140 -29.35 21.39 11.80
CA SER A 140 -28.05 21.99 12.00
C SER A 140 -27.73 22.25 13.49
N ARG A 141 -26.46 21.95 13.83
CA ARG A 141 -25.75 22.21 15.10
C ARG A 141 -26.00 21.21 16.22
N CYS A 142 -25.47 19.99 16.05
CA CYS A 142 -25.11 19.15 17.20
C CYS A 142 -23.68 19.52 17.65
N THR A 143 -23.53 20.03 18.87
CA THR A 143 -22.24 20.28 19.52
C THR A 143 -21.63 19.01 20.13
N SER A 144 -22.34 17.88 20.03
CA SER A 144 -21.90 16.59 20.54
C SER A 144 -20.84 15.96 19.63
N PRO A 145 -19.87 15.20 20.18
CA PRO A 145 -18.88 14.49 19.38
C PRO A 145 -19.55 13.56 18.37
N LEU A 146 -18.95 13.41 17.19
CA LEU A 146 -19.55 12.64 16.08
C LEU A 146 -19.90 11.20 16.49
N ALA A 147 -19.07 10.56 17.31
CA ALA A 147 -19.29 9.21 17.82
C ALA A 147 -20.58 9.06 18.64
N SER A 148 -21.07 10.12 19.30
CA SER A 148 -22.31 10.05 20.08
C SER A 148 -23.55 9.75 19.23
N ASN A 149 -23.47 9.95 17.92
CA ASN A 149 -24.57 9.64 16.98
C ASN A 149 -24.67 8.16 16.61
N VAL A 150 -23.73 7.31 17.05
CA VAL A 150 -23.68 5.87 16.72
C VAL A 150 -25.01 5.16 16.98
N TRP A 151 -25.61 5.38 18.14
CA TRP A 151 -26.85 4.71 18.53
C TRP A 151 -28.05 5.22 17.73
N THR A 152 -28.06 6.52 17.39
CA THR A 152 -29.06 7.11 16.51
C THR A 152 -28.99 6.51 15.11
N TRP A 153 -27.78 6.42 14.54
CA TRP A 153 -27.57 5.81 13.23
C TRP A 153 -27.95 4.33 13.21
N TYR A 154 -27.69 3.61 14.30
CA TYR A 154 -28.05 2.20 14.41
C TYR A 154 -29.57 2.02 14.38
N GLY A 155 -30.30 2.85 15.13
CA GLY A 155 -31.76 2.86 15.10
C GLY A 155 -32.39 3.36 13.79
N GLN A 156 -31.59 3.96 12.90
CA GLN A 156 -32.00 4.46 11.58
C GLN A 156 -31.52 3.56 10.42
N ASP A 157 -30.98 2.37 10.73
CA ASP A 157 -30.41 1.44 9.75
C ASP A 157 -29.26 2.04 8.91
N GLU A 158 -28.59 3.09 9.39
CA GLU A 158 -27.48 3.74 8.70
C GLU A 158 -26.15 3.00 8.94
N TYR A 159 -26.16 1.67 8.79
CA TYR A 159 -25.06 0.75 9.11
C TYR A 159 -23.74 1.13 8.45
N ARG A 160 -23.77 1.68 7.23
CA ARG A 160 -22.56 2.11 6.52
C ARG A 160 -21.84 3.25 7.23
N ARG A 161 -22.55 4.19 7.87
CA ARG A 161 -21.92 5.29 8.63
C ARG A 161 -21.20 4.76 9.87
N ILE A 162 -21.80 3.77 10.55
CA ILE A 162 -21.22 3.12 11.72
C ILE A 162 -19.96 2.35 11.33
N ILE A 163 -19.99 1.59 10.23
CA ILE A 163 -18.81 0.87 9.73
C ILE A 163 -17.67 1.84 9.42
N LEU A 164 -17.95 2.92 8.67
CA LEU A 164 -16.93 3.93 8.34
C LEU A 164 -16.35 4.57 9.60
N LEU A 165 -17.17 4.87 10.61
CA LEU A 165 -16.72 5.41 11.88
C LEU A 165 -15.84 4.41 12.64
N GLY A 166 -16.20 3.14 12.67
CA GLY A 166 -15.43 2.08 13.33
C GLY A 166 -14.07 1.88 12.68
N GLU A 167 -14.05 1.84 11.35
CA GLU A 167 -12.83 1.77 10.54
C GLU A 167 -11.92 2.99 10.78
N LEU A 168 -12.49 4.20 10.80
CA LEU A 168 -11.74 5.42 11.15
C LEU A 168 -11.14 5.35 12.55
N GLY A 169 -11.92 4.91 13.55
CA GLY A 169 -11.45 4.82 14.92
C GLY A 169 -10.24 3.89 15.06
N VAL A 170 -10.29 2.71 14.44
CA VAL A 170 -9.16 1.77 14.39
C VAL A 170 -7.93 2.39 13.73
N ALA A 171 -8.11 3.11 12.61
CA ALA A 171 -7.02 3.82 11.94
C ALA A 171 -6.35 4.88 12.82
N LEU A 172 -7.16 5.71 13.48
CA LEU A 172 -6.66 6.77 14.34
C LEU A 172 -6.00 6.22 15.61
N GLU A 173 -6.54 5.14 16.19
CA GLU A 173 -5.90 4.49 17.35
C GLU A 173 -4.50 4.01 17.00
N PHE A 174 -4.36 3.31 15.88
CA PHE A 174 -3.08 2.86 15.39
C PHE A 174 -2.10 4.03 15.16
N LEU A 175 -2.55 5.10 14.50
CA LEU A 175 -1.73 6.28 14.26
C LEU A 175 -1.30 6.97 15.57
N ALA A 176 -2.11 6.90 16.63
CA ALA A 176 -1.85 7.53 17.92
C ALA A 176 -0.85 6.77 18.82
N LEU A 177 -0.57 5.50 18.50
CA LEU A 177 0.35 4.64 19.25
C LEU A 177 1.80 5.16 19.23
N ASP A 178 2.56 4.80 20.25
CA ASP A 178 4.01 4.97 20.23
C ASP A 178 4.68 4.04 19.21
N ALA A 179 5.92 4.37 18.82
CA ALA A 179 6.65 3.65 17.79
C ALA A 179 6.80 2.15 18.07
N LYS A 180 6.99 1.76 19.33
CA LYS A 180 7.18 0.35 19.71
C LYS A 180 5.88 -0.42 19.51
N ARG A 181 4.75 0.14 19.92
CA ARG A 181 3.42 -0.46 19.74
C ARG A 181 3.00 -0.52 18.27
N GLN A 182 3.28 0.53 17.49
CA GLN A 182 3.01 0.52 16.04
C GLN A 182 3.74 -0.61 15.33
N ARG A 183 5.01 -0.85 15.68
CA ARG A 183 5.79 -1.98 15.15
C ARG A 183 5.19 -3.34 15.50
N VAL A 184 4.72 -3.51 16.73
CA VAL A 184 4.11 -4.78 17.17
C VAL A 184 2.80 -5.05 16.44
N GLU A 185 1.95 -4.02 16.24
CA GLU A 185 0.66 -4.18 15.57
C GLU A 185 0.78 -4.40 14.05
N VAL A 186 1.73 -3.72 13.39
CA VAL A 186 1.93 -3.86 11.93
C VAL A 186 2.76 -5.11 11.58
N GLY A 187 3.53 -5.66 12.50
CA GLY A 187 4.31 -6.88 12.26
C GLY A 187 5.53 -6.67 11.36
N CYS A 188 5.80 -7.59 10.44
CA CYS A 188 7.10 -7.70 9.76
C CYS A 188 7.31 -6.78 8.55
N CYS A 189 6.24 -6.25 7.93
CA CYS A 189 6.36 -5.31 6.81
C CYS A 189 5.50 -4.08 7.09
N ALA A 190 6.15 -2.98 7.44
CA ALA A 190 5.48 -1.72 7.75
C ALA A 190 4.63 -1.24 6.58
N GLU A 191 5.12 -1.37 5.35
CA GLU A 191 4.40 -0.94 4.14
C GLU A 191 3.14 -1.76 3.86
N CYS A 192 3.19 -3.10 4.00
CA CYS A 192 2.05 -3.94 3.61
C CYS A 192 0.86 -3.82 4.57
N ASN A 193 1.11 -3.86 5.89
CA ASN A 193 0.03 -3.92 6.88
C ASN A 193 -0.50 -2.53 7.28
N LEU A 194 0.29 -1.47 7.09
CA LEU A 194 -0.14 -0.08 7.33
C LEU A 194 -1.19 0.37 6.30
N TRP A 195 -0.96 0.05 5.02
CA TRP A 195 -1.84 0.49 3.93
C TRP A 195 -3.13 -0.33 3.86
N SER A 196 -3.06 -1.66 3.94
CA SER A 196 -4.24 -2.52 3.77
C SER A 196 -5.22 -2.51 4.94
N GLY A 197 -4.83 -1.95 6.10
CA GLY A 197 -5.61 -2.03 7.34
C GLY A 197 -5.94 -0.69 8.00
N TYR A 198 -5.15 0.37 7.80
CA TYR A 198 -5.32 1.62 8.56
C TYR A 198 -5.46 2.84 7.66
N LEU A 199 -4.58 3.01 6.66
CA LEU A 199 -4.68 4.15 5.75
C LEU A 199 -5.86 4.05 4.79
N ASP A 200 -6.22 2.84 4.33
CA ASP A 200 -7.43 2.61 3.53
C ASP A 200 -8.71 2.98 4.29
N TYR A 201 -8.75 2.78 5.61
CA TYR A 201 -9.88 3.18 6.46
C TYR A 201 -9.98 4.71 6.61
N LEU A 202 -8.85 5.38 6.85
CA LEU A 202 -8.79 6.83 6.89
C LEU A 202 -9.22 7.45 5.55
N ALA A 203 -8.65 6.98 4.45
CA ALA A 203 -9.01 7.43 3.10
C ALA A 203 -10.48 7.11 2.75
N GLY A 204 -10.95 5.93 3.15
CA GLY A 204 -12.34 5.49 3.01
C GLY A 204 -13.30 6.46 3.67
N PHE A 205 -13.04 6.86 4.91
CA PHE A 205 -13.84 7.83 5.64
C PHE A 205 -13.80 9.22 4.99
N VAL A 206 -12.60 9.75 4.70
CA VAL A 206 -12.43 11.08 4.09
C VAL A 206 -13.19 11.20 2.76
N LYS A 207 -13.25 10.12 1.98
CA LYS A 207 -13.90 10.08 0.67
C LYS A 207 -15.41 9.87 0.74
N GLN A 208 -15.89 9.06 1.68
CA GLN A 208 -17.28 8.57 1.70
C GLN A 208 -18.16 9.25 2.75
N PHE A 209 -17.58 9.86 3.79
CA PHE A 209 -18.34 10.41 4.90
C PHE A 209 -18.92 11.80 4.58
N PRO A 210 -20.19 12.10 4.94
CA PRO A 210 -20.80 13.39 4.62
C PRO A 210 -20.09 14.58 5.27
N LEU A 211 -19.64 15.53 4.43
CA LEU A 211 -18.85 16.70 4.83
C LEU A 211 -19.52 17.57 5.91
N HIS A 212 -20.84 17.70 5.86
CA HIS A 212 -21.61 18.54 6.76
C HIS A 212 -21.74 17.97 8.19
N LEU A 213 -21.54 16.66 8.36
CA LEU A 213 -21.62 15.99 9.66
C LEU A 213 -20.32 16.11 10.46
N ALA A 214 -19.21 16.46 9.82
CA ALA A 214 -17.89 16.49 10.44
C ALA A 214 -17.03 17.72 10.05
N PRO A 215 -17.56 18.95 10.10
CA PRO A 215 -16.91 20.13 9.50
C PRO A 215 -15.57 20.51 10.14
N HIS A 216 -15.38 20.22 11.44
CA HIS A 216 -14.14 20.50 12.17
C HIS A 216 -13.15 19.33 12.17
N LEU A 217 -13.64 18.11 11.99
CA LEU A 217 -12.83 16.89 12.00
C LEU A 217 -12.22 16.62 10.63
N LEU A 218 -12.97 16.84 9.55
CA LEU A 218 -12.54 16.48 8.21
C LEU A 218 -11.24 17.15 7.74
N PRO A 219 -11.01 18.48 7.92
CA PRO A 219 -9.75 19.10 7.51
C PRO A 219 -8.53 18.48 8.21
N ARG A 220 -8.71 18.02 9.46
CA ARG A 220 -7.66 17.35 10.25
C ARG A 220 -7.39 15.95 9.71
N LEU A 221 -8.44 15.18 9.39
CA LEU A 221 -8.30 13.86 8.77
C LEU A 221 -7.63 13.94 7.39
N GLN A 222 -7.96 14.98 6.61
CA GLN A 222 -7.29 15.26 5.32
C GLN A 222 -5.81 15.57 5.51
N ALA A 223 -5.46 16.41 6.50
CA ALA A 223 -4.07 16.70 6.82
C ALA A 223 -3.30 15.45 7.28
N LEU A 224 -3.92 14.58 8.09
CA LEU A 224 -3.35 13.29 8.48
C LEU A 224 -3.10 12.39 7.27
N LEU A 225 -4.08 12.27 6.37
CA LEU A 225 -3.96 11.45 5.16
C LEU A 225 -2.82 11.94 4.27
N SER A 226 -2.78 13.24 3.96
CA SER A 226 -1.69 13.84 3.18
C SER A 226 -0.33 13.70 3.87
N GLY A 227 -0.28 13.79 5.20
CA GLY A 227 0.94 13.56 5.96
C GLY A 227 1.45 12.11 5.86
N CYS A 228 0.53 11.12 5.87
CA CYS A 228 0.87 9.71 5.67
C CYS A 228 1.36 9.44 4.24
N GLU A 229 0.70 10.04 3.24
CA GLU A 229 1.10 9.96 1.82
C GLU A 229 2.49 10.58 1.56
N ALA A 230 2.91 11.55 2.38
CA ALA A 230 4.19 12.25 2.27
C ALA A 230 5.34 11.64 3.10
N LEU A 231 5.12 10.50 3.78
CA LEU A 231 6.17 9.81 4.53
C LEU A 231 7.32 9.39 3.61
N CYS A 232 8.56 9.63 4.03
CA CYS A 232 9.73 9.19 3.30
C CYS A 232 9.98 7.70 3.50
N ARG A 233 10.86 7.10 2.68
CA ARG A 233 11.17 5.67 2.72
C ARG A 233 11.72 5.24 4.08
N GLU A 234 12.53 6.09 4.71
CA GLU A 234 13.12 5.86 6.02
C GLU A 234 12.04 5.75 7.11
N ALA A 235 10.92 6.47 6.97
CA ALA A 235 9.80 6.40 7.89
C ALA A 235 9.04 5.06 7.84
N TYR A 236 9.16 4.30 6.76
CA TYR A 236 8.63 2.94 6.66
C TYR A 236 9.63 1.87 7.13
N GLY A 237 10.88 2.25 7.43
CA GLY A 237 11.97 1.33 7.73
C GLY A 237 12.69 0.87 6.47
N LEU A 238 14.02 0.90 6.49
CA LEU A 238 14.84 0.52 5.33
C LEU A 238 15.13 -0.99 5.31
N THR A 239 15.08 -1.63 6.48
CA THR A 239 15.28 -3.08 6.66
C THR A 239 14.15 -3.68 7.50
N LEU A 240 14.05 -5.01 7.50
CA LEU A 240 13.10 -5.76 8.35
C LEU A 240 13.39 -5.60 9.85
N GLU A 241 14.59 -5.13 10.21
CA GLU A 241 15.04 -4.96 11.58
C GLU A 241 14.82 -3.53 12.10
N ASP A 242 14.67 -2.55 11.21
CA ASP A 242 14.47 -1.15 11.57
C ASP A 242 13.07 -0.88 12.12
N ASN A 243 12.98 0.03 13.09
CA ASN A 243 11.71 0.59 13.52
C ASN A 243 11.46 1.93 12.82
N GLY A 244 10.98 1.90 11.56
CA GLY A 244 10.67 3.11 10.79
C GLY A 244 9.75 4.11 11.53
N PHE A 245 8.90 3.61 12.44
CA PHE A 245 8.03 4.43 13.27
C PHE A 245 8.79 5.39 14.20
N GLU A 246 10.08 5.18 14.49
CA GLU A 246 10.87 6.14 15.27
C GLU A 246 11.21 7.41 14.48
N HIS A 247 10.99 7.41 13.17
CA HIS A 247 11.28 8.56 12.32
C HIS A 247 10.47 9.81 12.75
N PRO A 248 11.08 11.02 12.77
CA PRO A 248 10.43 12.24 13.25
C PRO A 248 9.12 12.61 12.55
N GLN A 249 8.94 12.20 11.29
CA GLN A 249 7.70 12.45 10.53
C GLN A 249 6.46 11.79 11.16
N TRP A 250 6.64 10.73 11.97
CA TRP A 250 5.52 10.08 12.66
C TRP A 250 4.98 10.88 13.84
N ARG A 251 5.77 11.79 14.41
CA ARG A 251 5.37 12.59 15.57
C ARG A 251 4.12 13.46 15.30
N PRO A 252 4.09 14.33 14.26
CA PRO A 252 2.90 15.12 13.96
C PRO A 252 1.69 14.25 13.61
N LEU A 253 1.89 13.06 13.02
CA LEU A 253 0.80 12.12 12.74
C LEU A 253 0.19 11.55 14.02
N ARG A 254 1.02 11.16 15.00
CA ARG A 254 0.55 10.68 16.32
C ARG A 254 -0.22 11.75 17.07
N GLU A 255 0.34 12.96 17.11
CA GLU A 255 -0.28 14.11 17.80
C GLU A 255 -1.63 14.44 17.15
N GLY A 256 -1.66 14.57 15.82
CA GLY A 256 -2.90 14.82 15.08
C GLY A 256 -3.94 13.70 15.21
N ALA A 257 -3.52 12.43 15.28
CA ALA A 257 -4.43 11.31 15.48
C ALA A 257 -5.06 11.31 16.87
N ARG A 258 -4.30 11.66 17.93
CA ARG A 258 -4.85 11.81 19.29
C ARG A 258 -5.88 12.93 19.36
N GLU A 259 -5.57 14.08 18.77
CA GLU A 259 -6.52 15.20 18.67
C GLU A 259 -7.79 14.80 17.91
N ALA A 260 -7.64 14.04 16.81
CA ALA A 260 -8.78 13.56 16.04
C ALA A 260 -9.65 12.58 16.83
N LEU A 261 -9.07 11.67 17.63
CA LEU A 261 -9.81 10.76 18.51
C LEU A 261 -10.60 11.50 19.59
N GLU A 262 -10.01 12.55 20.17
CA GLU A 262 -10.67 13.41 21.16
C GLU A 262 -11.86 14.15 20.55
N ILE A 263 -11.67 14.81 19.39
CA ILE A 263 -12.74 15.51 18.66
C ILE A 263 -13.84 14.54 18.23
N LEU A 264 -13.47 13.34 17.81
CA LEU A 264 -14.40 12.30 17.41
C LEU A 264 -15.27 11.83 18.59
N GLY A 265 -14.78 11.96 19.83
CA GLY A 265 -15.40 11.39 21.03
C GLY A 265 -15.25 9.88 21.09
N TRP A 266 -14.18 9.34 20.50
CA TRP A 266 -14.01 7.91 20.27
C TRP A 266 -14.04 7.08 21.56
N SER A 267 -13.49 7.61 22.66
CA SER A 267 -13.46 6.94 23.97
C SER A 267 -14.86 6.57 24.51
N GLN A 268 -15.91 7.24 24.05
CA GLN A 268 -17.29 6.99 24.48
C GLN A 268 -17.92 5.76 23.83
N VAL A 269 -17.41 5.34 22.67
CA VAL A 269 -17.98 4.25 21.87
C VAL A 269 -17.01 3.10 21.62
N ARG A 270 -15.71 3.34 21.79
CA ARG A 270 -14.61 2.41 21.44
C ARG A 270 -14.90 0.96 21.80
N GLU A 271 -15.32 0.70 23.04
CA GLU A 271 -15.50 -0.66 23.56
C GLU A 271 -16.61 -1.44 22.83
N HIS A 272 -17.61 -0.74 22.29
CA HIS A 272 -18.75 -1.32 21.58
C HIS A 272 -18.50 -1.47 20.08
N MET A 273 -17.56 -0.69 19.51
CA MET A 273 -17.38 -0.61 18.07
C MET A 273 -16.98 -1.92 17.37
N PRO A 274 -16.16 -2.82 17.96
CA PRO A 274 -15.83 -4.09 17.32
C PRO A 274 -17.06 -4.98 17.06
N GLU A 275 -17.90 -5.16 18.07
CA GLU A 275 -19.15 -5.95 17.97
C GLU A 275 -20.14 -5.25 17.03
N LEU A 276 -20.35 -3.95 17.23
CA LEU A 276 -21.31 -3.17 16.45
C LEU A 276 -20.96 -3.12 14.96
N THR A 277 -19.68 -3.00 14.61
CA THR A 277 -19.23 -2.98 13.22
C THR A 277 -19.48 -4.32 12.53
N GLU A 278 -19.30 -5.44 13.25
CA GLU A 278 -19.57 -6.76 12.69
C GLU A 278 -21.07 -7.01 12.50
N GLU A 279 -21.89 -6.62 13.47
CA GLU A 279 -23.35 -6.65 13.33
C GLU A 279 -23.84 -5.84 12.12
N CYS A 280 -23.33 -4.62 11.95
CA CYS A 280 -23.65 -3.76 10.81
C CYS A 280 -23.24 -4.41 9.47
N ARG A 281 -22.08 -5.07 9.42
CA ARG A 281 -21.62 -5.82 8.22
C ARG A 281 -22.52 -7.01 7.94
N GLU A 282 -22.95 -7.74 8.97
CA GLU A 282 -23.90 -8.83 8.82
C GLU A 282 -25.25 -8.36 8.31
N ALA A 283 -25.78 -7.25 8.84
CA ALA A 283 -27.04 -6.66 8.40
C ALA A 283 -27.01 -6.32 6.91
N LEU A 284 -25.95 -5.65 6.44
CA LEU A 284 -25.77 -5.32 5.02
C LEU A 284 -25.55 -6.56 4.13
N ARG A 285 -24.99 -7.65 4.65
CA ARG A 285 -24.86 -8.92 3.92
C ARG A 285 -26.19 -9.66 3.77
N ARG A 286 -27.04 -9.61 4.79
CA ARG A 286 -28.36 -10.27 4.80
C ARG A 286 -29.39 -9.54 3.94
N TRP A 287 -29.27 -8.21 3.84
CA TRP A 287 -30.15 -7.35 3.06
C TRP A 287 -29.35 -6.48 2.09
N PRO A 288 -28.78 -7.06 1.02
CA PRO A 288 -28.08 -6.30 0.01
C PRO A 288 -29.11 -5.59 -0.89
N ASP A 289 -29.20 -4.26 -0.78
CA ASP A 289 -30.01 -3.42 -1.69
C ASP A 289 -29.67 -3.58 -3.20
#